data_AF-A0A1X0REK9-F1
#
_entry.id   AF-A0A1X0REK9-F1
#
_cell.length_a   1.000
_cell.length_b   1.000
_cell.length_c   1.000
_cell.angle_alpha   90.00
_cell.angle_beta   90.00
_cell.angle_gamma   90.00
#
_symmetry.space_group_name_H-M   'P 1'
#
loop_
_entity.id
_entity.type
_entity.pdbx_description
1 polymer ?
#
loop_
_entity_poly.entity_id
_entity_poly.type
_entity_poly.pdbx_seq_one_letter_code
_entity_poly.pdbx_strand_id
1 'polypeptide(L)' 'MPRKPEIEYISLPACRKGEGKNAPVHLKKSFECLQRLANSALKAGPFSIARDKQFPHVAPSGDVHDFLSYAP' A
#
# COMPACT_ATOMS: atom_id res chain seq x y z
N MET A 1 18.90 -17.63 -12.61
CA MET A 1 17.77 -16.86 -13.17
C MET A 1 16.89 -16.37 -12.04
N PRO A 2 16.49 -15.09 -11.96
CA PRO A 2 15.59 -14.61 -10.92
C PRO A 2 14.21 -15.27 -11.10
N ARG A 3 13.65 -15.85 -10.03
CA ARG A 3 12.32 -16.46 -10.07
C ARG A 3 11.27 -15.35 -10.25
N LYS A 4 10.31 -15.58 -11.16
CA LYS A 4 9.15 -14.69 -11.38
C LYS A 4 8.41 -14.55 -10.05
N PRO A 5 8.07 -13.32 -9.59
CA PRO A 5 7.24 -13.17 -8.40
C PRO A 5 5.88 -13.81 -8.67
N GLU A 6 5.51 -14.79 -7.84
CA GLU A 6 4.20 -15.41 -7.86
C GLU A 6 3.20 -14.37 -7.34
N ILE A 7 2.31 -13.89 -8.22
CA ILE A 7 1.26 -12.96 -7.82
C ILE A 7 0.21 -13.80 -7.07
N GLU A 8 0.27 -13.78 -5.74
CA GLU A 8 -0.75 -14.39 -4.90
C GLU A 8 -2.05 -13.57 -5.01
N TYR A 9 -3.09 -14.17 -5.60
CA TYR A 9 -4.40 -13.55 -5.69
C TYR A 9 -5.20 -13.84 -4.41
N ILE A 10 -5.30 -12.84 -3.53
CA ILE A 10 -6.15 -12.95 -2.34
C ILE A 10 -7.60 -12.65 -2.74
N SER A 11 -8.43 -13.69 -2.81
CA SER A 11 -9.88 -13.53 -2.92
C SER A 11 -10.44 -13.12 -1.55
N LEU A 12 -11.05 -11.93 -1.46
CA LEU A 12 -11.71 -11.43 -0.25
C LEU A 12 -13.24 -11.52 -0.40
N PRO A 13 -13.86 -12.72 -0.21
CA PRO A 13 -15.30 -12.90 -0.38
C PRO A 13 -16.15 -12.10 0.62
N ALA A 14 -15.56 -11.61 1.72
CA ALA A 14 -16.25 -10.87 2.76
C ALA A 14 -16.46 -9.37 2.48
N CYS A 15 -15.81 -8.79 1.46
CA CYS A 15 -15.87 -7.35 1.18
C CYS A 15 -17.13 -6.89 0.42
N ARG A 16 -18.11 -7.77 0.20
CA ARG A 16 -19.37 -7.41 -0.50
C ARG A 16 -20.50 -6.99 0.44
N LYS A 17 -20.27 -6.93 1.76
CA LYS A 17 -21.23 -6.37 2.71
C LYS A 17 -21.17 -4.84 2.69
N GLY A 18 -21.81 -4.23 1.69
CA GLY A 18 -21.93 -2.76 1.60
C GLY A 18 -21.64 -2.15 0.24
N GLU A 19 -21.32 -2.95 -0.78
CA GLU A 19 -21.16 -2.45 -2.15
C GLU A 19 -22.41 -2.73 -2.99
N GLY A 20 -22.80 -1.74 -3.80
CA GLY A 20 -23.95 -1.81 -4.70
C GLY A 20 -25.16 -0.99 -4.25
N LYS A 21 -26.27 -1.09 -5.00
CA LYS A 21 -27.50 -0.28 -4.81
C LYS A 21 -28.15 -0.39 -3.42
N ASN A 22 -27.74 -1.36 -2.61
CA ASN A 22 -28.28 -1.66 -1.27
C ASN A 22 -27.35 -1.23 -0.11
N ALA A 23 -26.27 -0.48 -0.41
CA ALA A 23 -25.41 0.07 0.63
C ALA A 23 -26.20 1.04 1.54
N PRO A 24 -26.04 0.96 2.87
CA PRO A 24 -26.63 1.96 3.77
C PRO A 24 -26.18 3.36 3.37
N VAL A 25 -27.12 4.30 3.23
CA VAL A 25 -26.87 5.68 2.73
C VAL A 25 -25.74 6.37 3.49
N HIS A 26 -25.63 6.12 4.80
CA HIS A 26 -24.61 6.70 5.67
C HIS A 26 -23.18 6.20 5.36
N LEU A 27 -23.02 5.04 4.72
CA LEU A 27 -21.71 4.47 4.39
C LEU A 27 -21.19 4.89 3.01
N LYS A 28 -22.04 5.46 2.15
CA LYS A 28 -21.68 5.77 0.75
C LYS A 28 -20.43 6.67 0.66
N LYS A 29 -20.37 7.74 1.45
CA LYS A 29 -19.22 8.66 1.47
C LYS A 29 -17.94 7.97 1.96
N SER A 30 -18.06 7.11 2.98
CA SER A 30 -16.92 6.38 3.53
C SER A 30 -16.34 5.39 2.52
N PHE A 31 -17.20 4.68 1.79
CA PHE A 31 -16.78 3.79 0.70
C PHE A 31 -16.14 4.56 -0.45
N GLU A 32 -16.70 5.70 -0.86
CA GLU A 32 -16.08 6.56 -1.88
C GLU A 32 -14.68 7.04 -1.46
N CYS A 33 -14.50 7.41 -0.19
CA CYS A 33 -13.20 7.80 0.36
C CYS A 33 -12.22 6.62 0.35
N LEU A 34 -12.64 5.44 0.83
CA LEU A 34 -11.83 4.24 0.84
C LEU A 34 -11.38 3.86 -0.59
N GLN A 35 -12.30 3.91 -1.56
CA GLN A 35 -11.99 3.61 -2.95
C GLN A 35 -10.97 4.59 -3.52
N ARG A 36 -11.09 5.90 -3.21
CA ARG A 36 -10.09 6.91 -3.60
C ARG A 36 -8.73 6.62 -2.99
N LEU A 37 -8.66 6.31 -1.70
CA LEU A 37 -7.40 5.99 -1.01
C LEU A 37 -6.74 4.73 -1.59
N ALA A 38 -7.51 3.66 -1.80
CA ALA A 38 -7.01 2.43 -2.40
C ALA A 38 -6.46 2.66 -3.81
N ASN A 39 -7.19 3.39 -4.65
CA ASN A 39 -6.73 3.73 -6.00
C ASN A 39 -5.47 4.59 -5.99
N SER A 40 -5.34 5.51 -5.03
CA SER A 40 -4.11 6.31 -4.86
C SER A 40 -2.93 5.46 -4.39
N ALA A 41 -3.15 4.53 -3.46
CA ALA A 41 -2.11 3.63 -2.96
C ALA A 41 -1.56 2.71 -4.06
N LEU A 42 -2.43 2.18 -4.92
CA LEU A 42 -2.03 1.37 -6.09
C LEU A 42 -1.15 2.16 -7.08
N LYS A 43 -1.34 3.48 -7.19
CA LYS A 43 -0.55 4.34 -8.09
C LYS A 43 0.78 4.77 -7.49
N ALA A 44 0.84 5.00 -6.16
CA ALA A 44 2.07 5.40 -5.49
C ALA A 44 3.13 4.29 -5.50
N GLY A 45 2.70 3.04 -5.69
CA GLY A 45 3.58 1.89 -5.79
C GLY A 45 4.12 1.42 -4.43
N PRO A 46 4.86 0.31 -4.41
CA PRO A 46 5.50 -0.16 -3.19
C PRO A 46 6.62 0.81 -2.81
N PHE A 47 6.47 1.48 -1.67
CA PHE A 47 7.53 2.33 -1.13
C PHE A 47 8.73 1.48 -0.71
N SER A 48 9.91 1.80 -1.23
CA SER A 48 11.16 1.18 -0.81
C SER A 48 12.09 2.23 -0.21
N ILE A 49 12.68 1.91 0.94
CA ILE A 49 13.72 2.74 1.55
C ILE A 49 15.03 2.75 0.75
N ALA A 50 15.26 1.72 -0.09
CA ALA A 50 16.53 1.48 -0.77
C ALA A 50 16.48 1.60 -2.29
N ARG A 51 15.33 1.30 -2.94
CA ARG A 51 15.29 1.22 -4.42
C ARG A 51 15.19 2.58 -5.12
N ASP A 52 14.53 3.55 -4.50
CA ASP A 52 14.11 4.78 -5.19
C ASP A 52 14.96 6.01 -4.82
N LYS A 53 16.00 5.83 -3.98
CA LYS A 53 16.87 6.93 -3.51
C LYS A 53 18.23 6.87 -4.21
N GLN A 54 18.57 7.91 -4.96
CA GLN A 54 19.90 8.06 -5.58
C GLN A 54 21.02 8.20 -4.54
N PHE A 55 20.71 8.81 -3.38
CA PHE A 55 21.62 8.98 -2.24
C PHE A 55 20.86 8.69 -0.93
N PRO A 56 20.77 7.42 -0.49
CA PRO A 56 20.06 7.07 0.73
C PRO A 56 20.85 7.48 1.97
N HIS A 57 20.17 8.05 2.97
CA HIS A 57 20.70 8.13 4.32
C HIS A 57 20.78 6.72 4.91
N VAL A 58 21.98 6.29 5.28
CA VAL A 58 22.24 4.94 5.80
C VAL A 58 22.26 4.98 7.32
N ALA A 59 21.66 3.98 7.96
CA ALA A 59 21.69 3.85 9.40
C ALA A 59 23.14 3.63 9.92
N PRO A 60 23.42 3.83 11.21
CA PRO A 60 24.76 3.64 11.77
C PRO A 60 25.34 2.22 11.60
N SER A 61 24.50 1.23 11.31
CA SER A 61 24.88 -0.14 10.97
C SER A 61 25.61 -0.26 9.63
N GLY A 62 25.47 0.73 8.74
CA GLY A 62 26.00 0.68 7.38
C GLY A 62 25.12 -0.08 6.38
N ASP A 63 23.97 -0.62 6.79
CA ASP A 63 23.03 -1.28 5.89
C ASP A 63 21.96 -0.30 5.37
N VAL A 64 21.82 -0.21 4.04
CA VAL A 64 20.81 0.62 3.36
C VAL A 64 19.38 0.07 3.51
N HIS A 65 19.25 -1.20 3.88
CA HIS A 65 17.98 -1.85 4.18
C HIS A 65 17.53 -1.63 5.62
N ASP A 66 18.35 -1.03 6.46
CA ASP A 66 17.94 -0.65 7.81
C ASP A 66 17.08 0.61 7.78
N PHE A 67 15.95 0.55 8.48
CA PHE A 67 15.05 1.68 8.62
C PHE A 67 15.69 2.79 9.45
N LEU A 68 15.71 4.01 8.91
CA LEU A 68 16.20 5.22 9.56
C LEU A 68 15.13 6.32 9.50
N SER A 69 14.76 6.86 10.67
CA SER A 69 13.84 7.99 10.81
C SER A 69 14.37 9.05 11.75
N TYR A 70 14.06 10.31 11.50
CA TYR A 70 14.34 11.43 12.40
C TYR A 70 13.14 11.67 13.33
N ALA A 71 13.40 12.11 14.55
CA ALA A 71 12.33 12.52 15.46
C ALA A 71 11.58 13.73 14.85
N PRO A 72 10.23 13.76 14.97
CA PRO A 72 9.41 14.81 14.40
C PRO A 72 9.61 16.18 15.08
#